data_AF-A0A8H6HDB9-F1
#
_entry.id   AF-A0A8H6HDB9-F1
#
_cell.length_a   1.000
_cell.length_b   1.000
_cell.length_c   1.000
_cell.angle_alpha   90.00
_cell.angle_beta   90.00
_cell.angle_gamma   90.00
#
_symmetry.space_group_name_H-M   'P 1'
#
loop_
_entity.id
_entity.type
_entity.pdbx_description
1 polymer ?
#
loop_
_entity_poly.entity_id
_entity_poly.type
_entity_poly.pdbx_seq_one_letter_code
_entity_poly.pdbx_strand_id
1 'polypeptide(L)'
;MSKHDERHNHLRESPQTRLFDNSERRRIPQVSSPGIQPRFPELKALLTVRVGSLHLVQTGLLDGKRAATNKYALKLTLNVSWVKDARFVVDGKIWTAAGVTAGLDLAAEFARVTFDPEVNKLASELFEYQAKPARPDPFKYLLDGVKLD
;
A
#
# COMPACT_ATOMS: atom_id res chain seq x y z
N MET A 1 3.78 32.44 53.48
CA MET A 1 4.25 32.25 52.09
C MET A 1 5.25 31.09 52.06
N SER A 2 4.77 29.85 51.95
CA SER A 2 4.66 29.03 50.72
C SER A 2 6.02 28.65 50.11
N LYS A 3 6.43 27.41 50.40
CA LYS A 3 7.52 26.66 49.77
C LYS A 3 7.14 26.40 48.31
N HIS A 4 7.98 26.78 47.35
CA HIS A 4 7.81 26.35 45.97
C HIS A 4 8.53 25.03 45.75
N ASP A 5 7.68 24.06 45.49
CA ASP A 5 7.82 22.61 45.42
C ASP A 5 8.49 22.19 44.11
N GLU A 6 9.62 21.48 44.22
CA GLU A 6 10.26 20.74 43.15
C GLU A 6 9.33 19.62 42.67
N ARG A 7 8.51 19.89 41.65
CA ARG A 7 7.76 18.83 40.98
C ARG A 7 8.56 18.27 39.82
N HIS A 8 9.20 17.13 40.12
CA HIS A 8 9.52 16.04 39.21
C HIS A 8 8.62 16.01 37.96
N ASN A 9 9.17 16.41 36.81
CA ASN A 9 8.54 16.10 35.53
C ASN A 9 9.11 14.76 35.05
N HIS A 10 8.56 13.66 35.59
CA HIS A 10 8.67 12.36 34.95
C HIS A 10 7.96 12.45 33.60
N LEU A 11 8.73 12.68 32.54
CA LEU A 11 8.32 12.38 31.17
C LEU A 11 8.00 10.89 31.12
N ARG A 12 6.72 10.57 31.32
CA ARG A 12 6.14 9.27 31.03
C ARG A 12 6.38 9.02 29.55
N GLU A 13 7.19 8.03 29.23
CA GLU A 13 7.29 7.49 27.88
C GLU A 13 5.88 7.22 27.35
N SER A 14 5.55 7.83 26.21
CA SER A 14 4.31 7.57 25.52
C SER A 14 4.24 6.09 25.13
N PRO A 15 3.14 5.36 25.38
CA PRO A 15 3.03 3.93 25.07
C PRO A 15 2.94 3.61 23.56
N GLN A 16 3.30 4.54 22.67
CA GLN A 16 3.25 4.35 21.21
C GLN A 16 4.51 3.72 20.61
N THR A 17 5.51 3.40 21.43
CA THR A 17 6.78 2.81 20.96
C THR A 17 6.97 1.37 21.43
N ARG A 18 5.92 0.54 21.39
CA ARG A 18 6.16 -0.90 21.16
C ARG A 18 6.45 -1.08 19.68
N LEU A 19 7.71 -0.81 19.35
CA LEU A 19 8.36 -1.27 18.13
C LEU A 19 7.95 -2.72 17.90
N PHE A 20 7.38 -2.97 16.72
CA PHE A 20 7.22 -4.32 16.21
C PHE A 20 8.59 -5.00 16.28
N ASP A 21 8.70 -6.01 17.14
CA ASP A 21 9.85 -6.88 17.22
C ASP A 21 10.05 -7.54 15.84
N ASN A 22 11.17 -7.22 15.19
CA ASN A 22 11.57 -7.77 13.90
C ASN A 22 11.89 -9.27 13.95
N SER A 23 11.93 -9.88 15.15
CA SER A 23 12.14 -11.32 15.34
C SER A 23 10.89 -12.15 15.01
N GLU A 24 9.69 -11.56 15.09
CA GLU A 24 8.45 -12.21 14.67
C GLU A 24 8.09 -11.83 13.22
N ARG A 25 8.81 -12.44 12.27
CA ARG A 25 8.39 -12.48 10.86
C ARG A 25 7.05 -13.23 10.76
N ARG A 26 5.94 -12.55 11.02
CA ARG A 26 4.61 -13.15 10.95
C ARG A 26 4.35 -13.57 9.52
N ARG A 27 4.24 -14.88 9.30
CA ARG A 27 3.71 -15.45 8.06
C ARG A 27 2.42 -14.72 7.72
N ILE A 28 2.32 -14.19 6.50
CA ILE A 28 1.05 -13.68 5.97
C ILE A 28 0.01 -14.79 6.21
N PRO A 29 -1.07 -14.53 6.99
CA PRO A 29 -2.06 -15.55 7.30
C PRO A 29 -2.53 -16.22 6.01
N GLN A 30 -2.46 -17.55 5.98
CA GLN A 30 -2.95 -18.34 4.85
C GLN A 30 -4.47 -18.21 4.82
N VAL A 31 -4.99 -17.33 3.97
CA VAL A 31 -6.43 -17.24 3.72
C VAL A 31 -6.75 -18.19 2.57
N SER A 32 -7.46 -19.27 2.87
CA SER A 32 -7.94 -20.23 1.88
C SER A 32 -9.08 -19.64 1.04
N SER A 33 -8.75 -18.69 0.16
CA SER A 33 -9.63 -18.26 -0.92
C SER A 33 -9.43 -19.17 -2.13
N PRO A 34 -10.44 -19.42 -2.99
CA PRO A 34 -10.20 -20.01 -4.30
C PRO A 34 -9.10 -19.21 -5.00
N GLY A 35 -8.00 -19.88 -5.38
CA GLY A 35 -6.81 -19.21 -5.90
C GLY A 35 -7.14 -18.39 -7.14
N ILE A 36 -6.56 -17.19 -7.25
CA ILE A 36 -6.73 -16.31 -8.42
C ILE A 36 -5.94 -16.81 -9.63
N GLN A 37 -4.94 -17.69 -9.42
CA GLN A 37 -4.02 -18.16 -10.46
C GLN A 37 -4.71 -18.81 -11.68
N PRO A 38 -5.70 -19.71 -11.52
CA PRO A 38 -6.35 -20.33 -12.67
C PRO A 38 -7.12 -19.34 -13.55
N ARG A 39 -7.63 -18.25 -12.97
CA ARG A 39 -8.38 -17.22 -13.70
C ARG A 39 -7.51 -16.07 -14.20
N PHE A 40 -6.33 -15.88 -13.63
CA PHE A 40 -5.44 -14.77 -13.95
C PHE A 40 -5.15 -14.60 -15.47
N PRO A 41 -4.94 -15.68 -16.26
CA PRO A 41 -4.76 -15.57 -17.70
C PRO A 41 -5.92 -14.90 -18.43
N GLU A 42 -7.15 -15.10 -17.95
CA GLU A 42 -8.40 -14.59 -18.54
C GLU A 42 -8.68 -13.13 -18.15
N LEU A 43 -8.10 -12.66 -17.04
CA LEU A 43 -8.33 -11.29 -16.56
C LEU A 43 -7.74 -10.26 -17.53
N LYS A 44 -8.43 -9.14 -17.71
CA LYS A 44 -7.87 -7.95 -18.34
C LYS A 44 -6.90 -7.23 -17.40
N ALA A 45 -7.27 -7.14 -16.12
CA ALA A 45 -6.44 -6.58 -15.06
C ALA A 45 -6.82 -7.19 -13.71
N LEU A 46 -5.85 -7.22 -12.78
CA LEU A 46 -5.99 -7.60 -11.39
C LEU A 46 -5.57 -6.42 -10.52
N LEU A 47 -6.55 -5.74 -9.92
CA LEU A 47 -6.34 -4.57 -9.08
C LEU A 47 -6.33 -4.98 -7.60
N THR A 48 -5.35 -4.48 -6.85
CA THR A 48 -5.28 -4.65 -5.40
C THR A 48 -4.99 -3.32 -4.71
N VAL A 49 -5.50 -3.17 -3.49
CA VAL A 49 -5.32 -1.97 -2.68
C VAL A 49 -4.87 -2.38 -1.27
N ARG A 50 -4.01 -1.57 -0.64
CA ARG A 50 -3.49 -1.84 0.71
C ARG A 50 -2.82 -3.22 0.78
N VAL A 51 -3.30 -4.06 1.68
CA VAL A 51 -2.74 -5.40 1.94
C VAL A 51 -3.17 -6.42 0.89
N GLY A 52 -4.01 -6.04 -0.08
CA GLY A 52 -4.46 -6.95 -1.14
C GLY A 52 -3.30 -7.57 -1.92
N SER A 53 -2.25 -6.81 -2.23
CA SER A 53 -1.08 -7.32 -2.95
C SER A 53 -0.29 -8.37 -2.15
N LEU A 54 -0.40 -8.39 -0.83
CA LEU A 54 0.24 -9.44 -0.01
C LEU A 54 -0.33 -10.83 -0.30
N HIS A 55 -1.60 -10.91 -0.70
CA HIS A 55 -2.23 -12.19 -1.09
C HIS A 55 -1.64 -12.72 -2.40
N LEU A 56 -1.07 -11.86 -3.24
CA LEU A 56 -0.43 -12.25 -4.50
C LEU A 56 1.01 -12.71 -4.32
N VAL A 57 1.64 -12.46 -3.17
CA VAL A 57 3.00 -12.92 -2.88
C VAL A 57 3.05 -14.45 -2.86
N GLN A 58 2.07 -15.08 -2.20
CA GLN A 58 2.02 -16.54 -2.06
C GLN A 58 1.59 -17.27 -3.33
N THR A 59 1.11 -16.54 -4.34
CA THR A 59 0.63 -17.13 -5.59
C THR A 59 1.71 -17.22 -6.67
N GLY A 60 2.88 -16.61 -6.46
CA GLY A 60 3.94 -16.44 -7.46
C GLY A 60 3.61 -15.41 -8.54
N LEU A 61 2.43 -14.77 -8.51
CA LEU A 61 2.04 -13.79 -9.54
C LEU A 61 2.87 -12.50 -9.47
N LEU A 62 3.56 -12.25 -8.36
CA LEU A 62 4.46 -11.11 -8.21
C LEU A 62 5.94 -11.44 -8.51
N ASP A 63 6.25 -12.66 -8.94
CA ASP A 63 7.63 -13.07 -9.22
C ASP A 63 8.19 -12.27 -10.41
N GLY A 64 9.30 -11.57 -10.17
CA GLY A 64 9.91 -10.67 -11.16
C GLY A 64 9.09 -9.42 -11.47
N LYS A 65 8.03 -9.12 -10.69
CA LYS A 65 7.14 -7.97 -10.90
C LYS A 65 7.38 -6.87 -9.89
N ARG A 66 7.16 -5.63 -10.34
CA ARG A 66 7.09 -4.47 -9.44
C ARG A 66 5.71 -4.36 -8.83
N ALA A 67 5.64 -4.01 -7.56
CA ALA A 67 4.37 -3.86 -6.85
C ALA A 67 4.40 -2.76 -5.78
N ALA A 68 3.22 -2.35 -5.33
CA ALA A 68 3.00 -1.50 -4.18
C ALA A 68 2.11 -2.20 -3.14
N THR A 69 2.34 -1.86 -1.87
CA THR A 69 1.40 -2.08 -0.76
C THR A 69 1.48 -0.88 0.18
N ASN A 70 0.65 -0.81 1.22
CA ASN A 70 0.71 0.30 2.16
C ASN A 70 2.04 0.28 2.93
N LYS A 71 2.55 1.46 3.27
CA LYS A 71 3.91 1.63 3.83
C LYS A 71 4.15 0.83 5.11
N TYR A 72 3.11 0.61 5.93
CA TYR A 72 3.20 -0.27 7.11
C TYR A 72 3.37 -1.75 6.75
N ALA A 73 2.63 -2.25 5.76
CA ALA A 73 2.77 -3.64 5.31
C ALA A 73 4.13 -3.89 4.67
N LEU A 74 4.66 -2.90 3.95
CA LEU A 74 5.98 -2.97 3.32
C LEU A 74 7.11 -3.29 4.31
N LYS A 75 6.94 -2.95 5.59
CA LYS A 75 7.91 -3.27 6.66
C LYS A 75 7.94 -4.76 7.03
N LEU A 76 6.91 -5.51 6.64
CA LEU A 76 6.65 -6.88 7.09
C LEU A 76 6.83 -7.91 5.96
N THR A 77 7.02 -7.46 4.72
CA THR A 77 7.08 -8.32 3.54
C THR A 77 8.42 -8.15 2.82
N LEU A 78 8.99 -9.28 2.40
CA LEU A 78 10.22 -9.38 1.63
C LEU A 78 9.95 -10.18 0.35
N ASN A 79 10.89 -10.15 -0.59
CA ASN A 79 10.89 -10.97 -1.82
C ASN A 79 9.91 -10.55 -2.92
N VAL A 80 9.60 -9.26 -3.04
CA VAL A 80 8.96 -8.66 -4.22
C VAL A 80 9.70 -7.35 -4.53
N SER A 81 9.73 -6.93 -5.80
CA SER A 81 10.29 -5.64 -6.19
C SER A 81 9.37 -4.47 -5.78
N TRP A 82 9.32 -4.20 -4.48
CA TRP A 82 8.47 -3.19 -3.88
C TRP A 82 8.91 -1.76 -4.23
N VAL A 83 7.95 -0.97 -4.71
CA VAL A 83 8.19 0.41 -5.16
C VAL A 83 7.91 1.38 -4.00
N LYS A 84 8.95 1.74 -3.23
CA LYS A 84 8.86 2.46 -1.94
C LYS A 84 7.95 3.70 -1.96
N ASP A 85 8.18 4.60 -2.90
CA ASP A 85 7.48 5.88 -3.02
C ASP A 85 6.30 5.85 -4.00
N ALA A 86 5.81 4.68 -4.40
CA ALA A 86 4.61 4.58 -5.24
C ALA A 86 3.32 4.72 -4.43
N ARG A 87 2.40 5.54 -4.94
CA ARG A 87 0.97 5.47 -4.64
C ARG A 87 0.40 4.22 -5.30
N PHE A 88 0.72 4.00 -6.57
CA PHE A 88 0.37 2.76 -7.24
C PHE A 88 1.42 2.34 -8.29
N VAL A 89 1.38 1.08 -8.68
CA VAL A 89 2.25 0.46 -9.68
C VAL A 89 1.41 -0.35 -10.65
N VAL A 90 1.71 -0.19 -11.94
CA VAL A 90 1.20 -1.01 -13.03
C VAL A 90 2.36 -1.82 -13.60
N ASP A 91 2.22 -3.14 -13.61
CA ASP A 91 3.17 -4.09 -14.22
C ASP A 91 2.38 -5.19 -14.96
N GLY A 92 2.19 -4.99 -16.27
CA GLY A 92 1.33 -5.83 -17.08
C GLY A 92 -0.13 -5.81 -16.59
N LYS A 93 -0.69 -7.00 -16.33
CA LYS A 93 -2.06 -7.16 -15.82
C LYS A 93 -2.21 -6.87 -14.33
N ILE A 94 -1.11 -6.66 -13.59
CA ILE A 94 -1.15 -6.50 -12.14
C ILE A 94 -1.03 -5.02 -11.78
N TRP A 95 -2.06 -4.53 -11.09
CA TRP A 95 -2.26 -3.14 -10.71
C TRP A 95 -2.34 -3.09 -9.19
N THR A 96 -1.37 -2.46 -8.53
CA THR A 96 -1.23 -2.51 -7.07
C THR A 96 -1.16 -1.10 -6.51
N ALA A 97 -1.98 -0.81 -5.49
CA ALA A 97 -2.00 0.48 -4.81
C ALA A 97 -1.57 0.35 -3.35
N ALA A 98 -0.91 1.40 -2.86
CA ALA A 98 -0.44 1.53 -1.50
C ALA A 98 -1.60 1.77 -0.51
N GLY A 99 -1.88 3.02 -0.13
CA GLY A 99 -2.97 3.35 0.79
C GLY A 99 -4.36 3.33 0.16
N VAL A 100 -5.41 3.55 0.96
CA VAL A 100 -6.80 3.65 0.48
C VAL A 100 -6.95 4.74 -0.58
N THR A 101 -6.44 5.94 -0.30
CA THR A 101 -6.52 7.06 -1.27
C THR A 101 -5.70 6.80 -2.52
N ALA A 102 -4.63 6.02 -2.43
CA ALA A 102 -3.87 5.60 -3.60
C ALA A 102 -4.63 4.56 -4.45
N GLY A 103 -5.57 3.81 -3.83
CA GLY A 103 -6.51 2.96 -4.53
C GLY A 103 -7.52 3.75 -5.36
N LEU A 104 -7.94 4.92 -4.89
CA LEU A 104 -8.79 5.83 -5.69
C LEU A 104 -8.03 6.35 -6.92
N ASP A 105 -6.77 6.77 -6.73
CA ASP A 105 -5.90 7.17 -7.85
C ASP A 105 -5.69 6.04 -8.86
N LEU A 106 -5.47 4.81 -8.37
CA LEU A 106 -5.33 3.63 -9.22
C LEU A 106 -6.61 3.34 -10.01
N ALA A 107 -7.78 3.44 -9.37
CA ALA A 107 -9.06 3.21 -10.02
C ALA A 107 -9.33 4.28 -11.10
N ALA A 108 -9.01 5.54 -10.81
CA ALA A 108 -9.12 6.63 -11.78
C ALA A 108 -8.17 6.42 -12.97
N GLU A 109 -6.92 6.01 -12.73
CA GLU A 109 -5.98 5.70 -13.81
C GLU A 109 -6.43 4.49 -14.64
N PHE A 110 -6.95 3.44 -13.99
CA PHE A 110 -7.50 2.28 -14.68
C PHE A 110 -8.68 2.68 -15.56
N ALA A 111 -9.58 3.53 -15.05
CA ALA A 111 -10.70 4.04 -15.81
C ALA A 111 -10.22 4.86 -17.02
N ARG A 112 -9.26 5.77 -16.81
CA ARG A 112 -8.65 6.62 -17.85
C ARG A 112 -8.10 5.82 -19.04
N VAL A 113 -7.50 4.66 -18.79
CA VAL A 113 -6.92 3.82 -19.87
C VAL A 113 -7.89 2.79 -20.45
N THR A 114 -9.04 2.58 -19.80
CA THR A 114 -9.98 1.51 -20.16
C THR A 114 -11.25 2.02 -20.84
N PHE A 115 -11.75 3.18 -20.41
CA PHE A 115 -13.03 3.74 -20.86
C PHE A 115 -12.84 4.93 -21.77
N ASP A 116 -13.93 5.29 -22.46
CA ASP A 116 -13.98 6.47 -23.31
C ASP A 116 -13.63 7.76 -22.53
N PRO A 117 -12.90 8.71 -23.16
CA PRO A 117 -12.51 9.96 -22.51
C PRO A 117 -13.67 10.78 -21.93
N GLU A 118 -14.83 10.82 -22.60
CA GLU A 118 -15.99 11.59 -22.13
C GLU A 118 -16.64 10.93 -20.91
N VAL A 119 -16.69 9.59 -20.89
CA VAL A 119 -17.15 8.83 -19.71
C VAL A 119 -16.23 9.07 -18.52
N ASN A 120 -14.91 9.07 -18.73
CA ASN A 120 -13.94 9.34 -17.68
C ASN A 120 -14.03 10.78 -17.15
N LYS A 121 -14.24 11.74 -18.05
CA LYS A 121 -14.44 13.15 -17.68
C LYS A 121 -15.70 13.31 -16.84
N LEU A 122 -16.83 12.77 -17.30
CA LEU A 122 -18.09 12.79 -16.55
C LEU A 122 -17.94 12.14 -15.18
N ALA A 123 -17.29 10.98 -15.08
CA ALA A 123 -17.06 10.31 -13.80
C ALA A 123 -16.22 11.17 -12.84
N SER A 124 -15.17 11.83 -13.35
CA SER A 124 -14.30 12.69 -12.54
C SER A 124 -15.06 13.94 -12.04
N GLU A 125 -15.89 14.54 -12.90
CA GLU A 125 -16.75 15.68 -12.55
C GLU A 125 -17.84 15.28 -11.53
N LEU A 126 -18.48 14.13 -11.73
CA LEU A 126 -19.53 13.61 -10.84
C LEU A 126 -18.99 13.24 -9.45
N PHE A 127 -17.78 12.67 -9.39
CA PHE A 127 -17.14 12.31 -8.11
C PHE A 127 -16.36 13.47 -7.49
N GLU A 128 -16.30 14.61 -8.16
CA GLU A 128 -15.49 15.77 -7.76
C GLU A 128 -14.04 15.38 -7.41
N TYR A 129 -13.49 14.42 -8.17
CA TYR A 129 -12.23 13.77 -7.85
C TYR A 129 -11.14 14.09 -8.87
N GLN A 130 -10.02 14.60 -8.37
CA GLN A 130 -8.80 14.76 -9.16
C GLN A 130 -7.75 13.74 -8.71
N ALA A 131 -7.43 12.81 -9.62
CA ALA A 131 -6.44 11.78 -9.37
C ALA A 131 -5.03 12.35 -9.22
N LYS A 132 -4.29 11.83 -8.25
CA LYS A 132 -2.86 12.11 -8.05
C LYS A 132 -2.02 11.18 -8.91
N PRO A 133 -0.82 11.61 -9.34
CA PRO A 133 0.08 10.76 -10.11
C PRO A 133 0.52 9.54 -9.29
N ALA A 134 1.00 8.51 -9.98
CA ALA A 134 1.50 7.27 -9.37
C ALA A 134 2.58 7.51 -8.31
N ARG A 135 3.36 8.59 -8.43
CA ARG A 135 4.47 8.96 -7.57
C ARG A 135 4.62 10.50 -7.53
N PRO A 136 5.23 11.07 -6.47
CA PRO A 136 5.63 10.40 -5.23
C PRO A 136 4.44 10.16 -4.29
N ASP A 137 4.54 9.13 -3.46
CA ASP A 137 3.63 8.91 -2.33
C ASP A 137 4.05 9.84 -1.17
N PRO A 138 3.18 10.76 -0.72
CA PRO A 138 3.50 11.66 0.38
C PRO A 138 3.77 10.91 1.69
N PHE A 139 3.36 9.65 1.82
CA PHE A 139 3.63 8.82 3.00
C PHE A 139 4.92 8.01 2.92
N LYS A 140 5.76 8.22 1.89
CA LYS A 140 7.03 7.48 1.72
C LYS A 140 7.98 7.60 2.93
N TYR A 141 7.90 8.72 3.68
CA TYR A 141 8.70 8.96 4.89
C TYR A 141 8.46 7.90 5.98
N LEU A 142 7.33 7.20 5.96
CA LEU A 142 7.07 6.08 6.89
C LEU A 142 8.05 4.91 6.70
N LEU A 143 8.81 4.90 5.61
CA LEU A 143 9.85 3.91 5.30
C LEU A 143 11.26 4.42 5.58
N ASP A 144 11.43 5.62 6.15
CA ASP A 144 12.75 6.13 6.47
C ASP A 144 13.46 5.17 7.45
N GLY A 145 14.70 4.82 7.13
CA GLY A 145 15.47 3.80 7.86
C GLY A 145 15.11 2.33 7.54
N VAL A 146 14.12 2.06 6.68
CA VAL A 146 13.75 0.69 6.27
C VAL A 146 14.52 0.25 5.02
N LYS A 147 15.33 -0.80 5.19
CA LYS A 147 15.95 -1.56 4.09
C LYS A 147 14.94 -2.56 3.52
N LEU A 148 14.81 -2.60 2.19
CA LEU A 148 13.87 -3.51 1.48
C LEU A 148 14.59 -4.43 0.49
N ASP A 149 15.91 -4.41 0.56
CA ASP A 149 16.90 -5.13 -0.19
C ASP A 149 17.11 -6.54 0.38
#